data_AF-A0A958AAC6-F1
#
_entry.id   AF-A0A958AAC6-F1
#
_cell.length_a   1.000
_cell.length_b   1.000
_cell.length_c   1.000
_cell.angle_alpha   90.00
_cell.angle_beta   90.00
_cell.angle_gamma   90.00
#
_symmetry.space_group_name_H-M   'P 1'
#
loop_
_entity.id
_entity.type
_entity.pdbx_description
1 polymer ?
#
loop_
_entity_poly.entity_id
_entity_poly.type
_entity_poly.pdbx_seq_one_letter_code
_entity_poly.pdbx_strand_id
1 'polypeptide(L)'
;MLFRRLRRGLEFTTILGRAWLDTPRRILLRRMTTFSRELPQQFDQPLPAMMAKLTPSPQSGAGVSETAIRQLADAVAAWHFRSPLGICLRRSLLRYYFLREAGVPVQVIFGARLKGAHEGGGVGGHAWLTLDGEPYYENPADYQGFVVMYAYPPKHEG
;
A
#
# COMPACT_ATOMS: atom_id res chain seq x y z
N MET A 1 -23.19 7.61 1.65
CA MET A 1 -21.99 6.76 1.81
C MET A 1 -22.06 5.42 1.06
N LEU A 2 -23.25 4.79 0.92
CA LEU A 2 -23.44 3.51 0.21
C LEU A 2 -23.01 3.54 -1.28
N PHE A 3 -23.38 4.59 -2.01
CA PHE A 3 -23.03 4.77 -3.43
C PHE A 3 -21.51 4.89 -3.70
N ARG A 4 -20.74 5.47 -2.76
CA ARG A 4 -19.27 5.56 -2.88
C ARG A 4 -18.59 4.20 -2.68
N ARG A 5 -19.16 3.30 -1.88
CA ARG A 5 -18.65 1.93 -1.68
C ARG A 5 -18.99 1.02 -2.86
N LEU A 6 -20.21 1.11 -3.38
CA LEU A 6 -20.66 0.39 -4.59
C LEU A 6 -19.86 0.78 -5.84
N ARG A 7 -19.62 2.09 -6.05
CA ARG A 7 -18.83 2.59 -7.19
C ARG A 7 -17.37 2.14 -7.13
N ARG A 8 -16.72 2.19 -5.95
CA ARG A 8 -15.37 1.63 -5.77
C ARG A 8 -15.33 0.12 -5.99
N GLY A 9 -16.37 -0.59 -5.56
CA GLY A 9 -16.52 -2.03 -5.82
C GLY A 9 -16.51 -2.36 -7.32
N LEU A 10 -17.32 -1.65 -8.12
CA LEU A 10 -17.33 -1.80 -9.59
C LEU A 10 -16.02 -1.36 -10.26
N GLU A 11 -15.39 -0.30 -9.77
CA GLU A 11 -14.08 0.14 -10.29
C GLU A 11 -13.01 -0.94 -10.03
N PHE A 12 -13.01 -1.57 -8.85
CA PHE A 12 -12.08 -2.67 -8.57
C PHE A 12 -12.40 -3.95 -9.34
N THR A 13 -13.68 -4.29 -9.55
CA THR A 13 -14.05 -5.46 -10.36
C THR A 13 -13.57 -5.32 -11.80
N THR A 14 -13.69 -4.12 -12.38
CA THR A 14 -13.24 -3.83 -13.75
C THR A 14 -11.72 -3.78 -13.88
N ILE A 15 -11.00 -3.22 -12.90
CA ILE A 15 -9.53 -3.26 -12.84
C ILE A 15 -9.03 -4.72 -12.81
N LEU A 16 -9.60 -5.54 -11.93
CA LEU A 16 -9.24 -6.96 -11.83
C LEU A 16 -9.59 -7.72 -13.12
N GLY A 17 -10.78 -7.50 -13.68
CA GLY A 17 -11.21 -8.12 -14.93
C GLY A 17 -10.30 -7.78 -16.12
N ARG A 18 -9.89 -6.51 -16.26
CA ARG A 18 -8.95 -6.10 -17.31
C ARG A 18 -7.56 -6.70 -17.12
N ALA A 19 -7.10 -6.81 -15.88
CA ALA A 19 -5.81 -7.45 -15.60
C ALA A 19 -5.80 -8.93 -15.97
N TRP A 20 -6.94 -9.61 -15.96
CA TRP A 20 -7.04 -11.00 -16.42
C TRP A 20 -6.87 -11.19 -17.93
N LEU A 21 -7.14 -10.14 -18.72
CA LEU A 21 -7.06 -10.16 -20.18
C LEU A 21 -5.67 -9.84 -20.73
N ASP A 22 -4.78 -9.27 -19.91
CA ASP A 22 -3.43 -8.85 -20.28
C ASP A 22 -2.37 -9.66 -19.51
N THR A 23 -1.45 -10.29 -20.23
CA THR A 23 -0.49 -11.23 -19.62
C THR A 23 0.41 -10.58 -18.56
N PRO A 24 1.05 -9.43 -18.81
CA PRO A 24 1.81 -8.70 -17.80
C PRO A 24 1.00 -8.36 -16.55
N ARG A 25 -0.21 -7.80 -16.71
CA ARG A 25 -1.08 -7.45 -15.57
C ARG A 25 -1.58 -8.67 -14.80
N ARG A 26 -1.84 -9.80 -15.46
CA ARG A 26 -2.24 -11.05 -14.80
C ARG A 26 -1.13 -11.62 -13.94
N ILE A 27 0.11 -11.58 -14.42
CA ILE A 27 1.29 -11.99 -13.64
C ILE A 27 1.43 -11.08 -12.42
N LEU A 28 1.35 -9.75 -12.61
CA LEU A 28 1.42 -8.79 -11.51
C LEU A 28 0.32 -9.01 -10.47
N LEU A 29 -0.93 -9.22 -10.91
CA LEU A 29 -2.06 -9.47 -10.04
C LEU A 29 -1.85 -10.72 -9.16
N ARG A 30 -1.34 -11.81 -9.75
CA ARG A 30 -1.03 -13.04 -8.99
C ARG A 30 0.05 -12.78 -7.95
N ARG A 31 1.14 -12.10 -8.33
CA ARG A 31 2.22 -11.73 -7.41
C ARG A 31 1.72 -10.85 -6.26
N MET A 32 0.93 -9.81 -6.56
CA MET A 32 0.32 -8.94 -5.54
C MET A 32 -0.61 -9.71 -4.60
N THR A 33 -1.40 -10.65 -5.13
CA THR A 33 -2.31 -11.46 -4.33
C THR A 33 -1.55 -12.38 -3.39
N THR A 34 -0.50 -13.07 -3.87
CA THR A 34 0.38 -13.90 -3.05
C THR A 34 1.07 -13.08 -1.98
N PHE A 35 1.70 -11.96 -2.36
CA PHE A 35 2.36 -11.06 -1.42
C PHE A 35 1.40 -10.56 -0.32
N SER A 36 0.18 -10.14 -0.69
CA SER A 36 -0.87 -9.70 0.25
C SER A 36 -1.29 -10.77 1.27
N ARG A 37 -1.21 -12.06 0.89
CA ARG A 37 -1.52 -13.20 1.78
C ARG A 37 -0.38 -13.52 2.74
N GLU A 38 0.87 -13.32 2.31
CA GLU A 38 2.07 -13.61 3.09
C GLU A 38 2.45 -12.45 4.03
N LEU A 39 1.98 -11.22 3.74
CA LEU A 39 2.27 -10.02 4.52
C LEU A 39 2.08 -10.18 6.04
N PRO A 40 0.97 -10.74 6.55
CA PRO A 40 0.76 -10.88 8.00
C PRO A 40 1.89 -11.62 8.72
N GLN A 41 2.49 -12.64 8.10
CA GLN A 41 3.57 -13.45 8.69
C GLN A 41 4.87 -12.66 8.84
N GLN A 42 4.99 -11.50 8.18
CA GLN A 42 6.17 -10.65 8.28
C GLN A 42 6.13 -9.73 9.50
N PHE A 43 5.03 -9.71 10.27
CA PHE A 43 4.87 -8.86 11.47
C PHE A 43 5.33 -9.53 12.76
N ASP A 44 5.83 -10.77 12.71
CA ASP A 44 6.43 -11.47 13.86
C ASP A 44 7.85 -10.98 14.20
N GLN A 45 8.33 -9.95 13.48
CA GLN A 45 9.65 -9.35 13.62
C GLN A 45 9.54 -7.82 13.73
N PRO A 46 10.56 -7.13 14.28
CA PRO A 46 10.55 -5.67 14.39
C PRO A 46 10.38 -4.97 13.03
N LEU A 47 9.69 -3.83 13.04
CA LEU A 47 9.35 -3.08 11.82
C LEU A 47 10.56 -2.79 10.91
N PRO A 48 11.74 -2.38 11.41
CA PRO A 48 12.91 -2.18 10.54
C PRO A 48 13.39 -3.44 9.84
N ALA A 49 13.41 -4.58 10.55
CA ALA A 49 13.80 -5.87 9.97
C ALA A 49 12.78 -6.33 8.92
N MET A 50 11.49 -6.13 9.19
CA MET A 50 10.42 -6.37 8.23
C MET A 50 10.60 -5.54 6.97
N MET A 51 10.84 -4.24 7.10
CA MET A 51 10.99 -3.35 5.94
C MET A 51 12.23 -3.68 5.12
N ALA A 52 13.35 -4.01 5.76
CA ALA A 52 14.55 -4.46 5.07
C ALA A 52 14.28 -5.72 4.23
N LYS A 53 13.60 -6.72 4.81
CA LYS A 53 13.22 -7.97 4.11
C LYS A 53 12.21 -7.74 2.98
N LEU A 54 11.26 -6.81 3.18
CA LEU A 54 10.23 -6.49 2.20
C LEU A 54 10.72 -5.58 1.07
N THR A 55 11.93 -5.05 1.13
CA THR A 55 12.40 -4.11 0.11
C THR A 55 12.94 -4.87 -1.10
N PRO A 56 12.30 -4.76 -2.28
CA PRO A 56 12.79 -5.44 -3.46
C PRO A 56 14.00 -4.70 -4.04
N SER A 57 14.86 -5.44 -4.72
CA SER A 57 15.81 -4.85 -5.65
C SER A 57 15.04 -4.29 -6.86
N PRO A 58 15.37 -3.08 -7.36
CA PRO A 58 14.78 -2.57 -8.58
C PRO A 58 15.00 -3.56 -9.73
N GLN A 59 13.93 -3.88 -10.44
CA GLN A 59 13.95 -4.67 -11.66
C GLN A 59 13.47 -3.74 -12.78
N SER A 60 14.18 -3.74 -13.92
CA SER A 60 13.72 -2.99 -15.10
C SER A 60 12.29 -3.45 -15.43
N GLY A 61 11.31 -2.58 -15.13
CA GLY A 61 9.90 -2.95 -15.12
C GLY A 61 9.45 -3.43 -16.49
N ALA A 62 9.11 -4.71 -16.60
CA ALA A 62 8.60 -5.30 -17.83
C ALA A 62 7.16 -4.80 -18.08
N GLY A 63 7.05 -3.65 -18.75
CA GLY A 63 5.87 -3.24 -19.52
C GLY A 63 4.59 -2.84 -18.76
N VAL A 64 4.60 -2.77 -17.42
CA VAL A 64 3.43 -2.32 -16.65
C VAL A 64 3.65 -0.91 -16.12
N SER A 65 2.73 0.00 -16.40
CA SER A 65 2.81 1.40 -15.94
C SER A 65 2.64 1.54 -14.42
N GLU A 66 3.26 2.57 -13.86
CA GLU A 66 3.11 2.99 -12.47
C GLU A 66 1.64 3.10 -12.04
N THR A 67 0.79 3.71 -12.89
CA THR A 67 -0.65 3.82 -12.63
C THR A 67 -1.33 2.45 -12.50
N ALA A 68 -0.98 1.49 -13.36
CA ALA A 68 -1.55 0.15 -13.29
C ALA A 68 -1.09 -0.60 -12.04
N ILE A 69 0.17 -0.44 -11.63
CA ILE A 69 0.69 -0.99 -10.37
C ILE A 69 -0.13 -0.48 -9.18
N ARG A 70 -0.32 0.84 -9.09
CA ARG A 70 -1.09 1.45 -7.99
C ARG A 70 -2.54 0.97 -7.97
N GLN A 71 -3.21 0.96 -9.12
CA GLN A 71 -4.60 0.54 -9.23
C GLN A 71 -4.80 -0.93 -8.82
N LEU A 72 -3.88 -1.81 -9.21
CA LEU A 72 -3.93 -3.22 -8.83
C LEU A 72 -3.64 -3.41 -7.35
N ALA A 73 -2.65 -2.70 -6.79
CA ALA A 73 -2.37 -2.73 -5.35
C ALA A 73 -3.60 -2.32 -4.53
N ASP A 74 -4.30 -1.25 -4.95
CA ASP A 74 -5.52 -0.78 -4.30
C ASP A 74 -6.65 -1.81 -4.39
N ALA A 75 -6.86 -2.39 -5.57
CA ALA A 75 -7.89 -3.40 -5.80
C ALA A 75 -7.64 -4.65 -4.95
N VAL A 76 -6.39 -5.15 -4.92
CA VAL A 76 -6.00 -6.33 -4.12
C VAL A 76 -6.15 -6.05 -2.62
N ALA A 77 -5.72 -4.88 -2.15
CA ALA A 77 -5.86 -4.49 -0.74
C ALA A 77 -7.35 -4.41 -0.32
N ALA A 78 -8.20 -3.84 -1.18
CA ALA A 78 -9.63 -3.74 -0.93
C ALA A 78 -10.34 -5.10 -0.94
N TRP A 79 -9.94 -6.02 -1.84
CA TRP A 79 -10.59 -7.32 -1.98
C TRP A 79 -10.21 -8.33 -0.91
N HIS A 80 -9.03 -8.19 -0.30
CA HIS A 80 -8.55 -9.12 0.72
C HIS A 80 -9.17 -8.81 2.11
N PHE A 81 -10.50 -8.71 2.20
CA PHE A 81 -11.23 -8.22 3.38
C PHE A 81 -11.05 -9.06 4.65
N ARG A 82 -10.57 -10.31 4.52
CA ARG A 82 -10.32 -11.23 5.66
C ARG A 82 -8.92 -11.10 6.27
N SER A 83 -8.07 -10.22 5.73
CA SER A 83 -6.73 -10.04 6.30
C SER A 83 -6.80 -9.39 7.69
N PRO A 84 -5.94 -9.81 8.64
CA PRO A 84 -5.85 -9.17 9.95
C PRO A 84 -5.26 -7.75 9.89
N LEU A 85 -4.63 -7.38 8.77
CA LEU A 85 -4.00 -6.08 8.61
C LEU A 85 -4.99 -5.03 8.13
N GLY A 86 -4.89 -3.82 8.68
CA GLY A 86 -5.65 -2.66 8.22
C GLY A 86 -5.47 -2.41 6.72
N ILE A 87 -6.53 -1.92 6.05
CA ILE A 87 -6.51 -1.67 4.61
C ILE A 87 -5.43 -0.66 4.20
N CYS A 88 -5.20 0.38 5.01
CA CYS A 88 -4.16 1.38 4.77
C CYS A 88 -2.77 0.73 4.74
N LEU A 89 -2.46 -0.10 5.74
CA LEU A 89 -1.19 -0.80 5.86
C LEU A 89 -0.93 -1.73 4.67
N ARG A 90 -1.90 -2.57 4.31
CA ARG A 90 -1.74 -3.48 3.18
C ARG A 90 -1.57 -2.76 1.86
N ARG A 91 -2.41 -1.76 1.61
CA ARG A 91 -2.34 -0.94 0.40
C ARG A 91 -0.97 -0.29 0.29
N SER A 92 -0.49 0.34 1.36
CA SER A 92 0.79 1.03 1.37
C SER A 92 1.98 0.08 1.20
N LEU A 93 1.96 -1.11 1.81
CA LEU A 93 3.02 -2.12 1.62
C LEU A 93 3.01 -2.74 0.22
N LEU A 94 1.83 -3.02 -0.36
CA LEU A 94 1.72 -3.48 -1.74
C LEU A 94 2.26 -2.43 -2.71
N ARG A 95 1.81 -1.18 -2.56
CA ARG A 95 2.31 -0.08 -3.39
C ARG A 95 3.82 0.08 -3.21
N TYR A 96 4.32 0.11 -1.97
CA TYR A 96 5.74 0.23 -1.67
C TYR A 96 6.57 -0.81 -2.42
N TYR A 97 6.25 -2.09 -2.24
CA TYR A 97 6.98 -3.19 -2.88
C TYR A 97 6.99 -3.04 -4.39
N PHE A 98 5.81 -3.02 -5.03
CA PHE A 98 5.75 -3.11 -6.49
C PHE A 98 6.17 -1.83 -7.21
N LEU A 99 6.04 -0.65 -6.57
CA LEU A 99 6.57 0.60 -7.13
C LEU A 99 8.10 0.66 -7.01
N ARG A 100 8.67 0.25 -5.88
CA ARG A 100 10.13 0.17 -5.70
C ARG A 100 10.75 -0.84 -6.65
N GLU A 101 10.10 -2.00 -6.83
CA GLU A 101 10.51 -3.00 -7.82
C GLU A 101 10.50 -2.40 -9.23
N ALA A 102 9.52 -1.56 -9.57
CA ALA A 102 9.44 -0.85 -10.85
C ALA A 102 10.38 0.38 -10.96
N GLY A 103 11.25 0.62 -9.98
CA GLY A 103 12.23 1.71 -9.99
C GLY A 103 11.72 3.06 -9.47
N VAL A 104 10.50 3.14 -8.93
CA VAL A 104 9.96 4.37 -8.34
C VAL A 104 10.48 4.50 -6.89
N PRO A 105 11.19 5.58 -6.51
CA PRO A 105 11.88 5.69 -5.23
C PRO A 105 10.94 6.14 -4.08
N VAL A 106 9.76 5.52 -3.97
CA VAL A 106 8.81 5.85 -2.89
C VAL A 106 9.32 5.46 -1.50
N GLN A 107 8.99 6.27 -0.50
CA GLN A 107 9.11 5.91 0.92
C GLN A 107 7.74 5.47 1.45
N VAL A 108 7.72 4.45 2.30
CA VAL A 108 6.54 4.16 3.14
C VAL A 108 6.68 4.86 4.48
N ILE A 109 5.61 5.51 4.90
CA ILE A 109 5.50 6.23 6.16
C ILE A 109 4.50 5.52 7.05
N PHE A 110 4.84 5.40 8.33
CA PHE A 110 3.97 4.91 9.39
C PHE A 110 3.76 6.05 10.38
N GLY A 111 2.50 6.39 10.61
CA GLY A 111 2.12 7.45 11.53
C GLY A 111 1.13 6.98 12.57
N ALA A 112 1.07 7.74 13.66
CA ALA A 112 0.13 7.53 14.75
C ALA A 112 -0.57 8.83 15.11
N ARG A 113 -1.81 8.71 15.59
CA ARG A 113 -2.54 9.82 16.22
C ARG A 113 -3.33 9.32 17.41
N LEU A 114 -3.66 10.23 18.31
CA LEU A 114 -4.70 9.98 19.30
C LEU A 114 -6.06 10.07 18.61
N LYS A 115 -6.89 9.05 18.82
CA LYS A 115 -8.28 9.03 18.36
C LYS A 115 -9.13 9.82 19.34
N GLY A 116 -10.07 10.63 18.83
CA GLY A 116 -11.03 11.31 19.69
C GLY A 116 -11.94 10.32 20.44
N ALA A 117 -12.62 10.79 21.49
CA ALA A 117 -13.57 9.97 22.23
C ALA A 117 -14.68 9.39 21.34
N HIS A 118 -15.13 10.15 20.34
CA HIS A 118 -16.12 9.73 19.33
C HIS A 118 -15.59 8.68 18.34
N GLU A 119 -14.27 8.44 18.31
CA GLU A 119 -13.60 7.45 17.48
C GLU A 119 -13.15 6.22 18.29
N GLY A 120 -13.70 6.05 19.50
CA GLY A 120 -13.40 4.95 20.41
C GLY A 120 -12.10 5.13 21.22
N GLY A 121 -11.51 6.33 21.22
CA GLY A 121 -10.30 6.63 22.00
C GLY A 121 -9.06 5.81 21.62
N GLY A 122 -7.96 6.01 22.36
CA GLY A 122 -6.70 5.30 22.16
C GLY A 122 -5.87 5.79 20.97
N VAL A 123 -4.94 4.95 20.50
CA VAL A 123 -4.04 5.28 19.39
C VAL A 123 -4.58 4.71 18.08
N GLY A 124 -4.63 5.54 17.04
CA GLY A 124 -4.88 5.14 15.66
C GLY A 124 -3.58 5.12 14.87
N GLY A 125 -3.37 4.06 14.08
CA GLY A 125 -2.24 3.96 13.15
C GLY A 125 -2.66 4.21 11.70
N HIS A 126 -1.76 4.79 10.91
CA HIS A 126 -1.91 4.93 9.47
C HIS A 126 -0.59 4.65 8.77
N ALA A 127 -0.68 4.18 7.53
CA ALA A 127 0.49 4.02 6.67
C ALA A 127 0.16 4.55 5.28
N TRP A 128 1.09 5.29 4.70
CA TRP A 128 0.95 5.94 3.39
C TRP A 128 2.30 5.99 2.67
N LEU A 129 2.29 6.37 1.39
CA LEU A 129 3.52 6.57 0.63
C LEU A 129 3.85 8.05 0.45
N THR A 130 5.15 8.34 0.35
CA THR A 130 5.65 9.61 -0.14
C THR A 130 6.64 9.39 -1.28
N LEU A 131 6.76 10.38 -2.15
CA LEU A 131 7.77 10.47 -3.20
C LEU A 131 8.40 11.85 -3.07
N ASP A 132 9.73 11.91 -2.92
CA ASP A 132 10.46 13.15 -2.68
C ASP A 132 9.93 13.97 -1.48
N GLY A 133 9.42 13.26 -0.45
CA GLY A 133 8.85 13.85 0.75
C GLY A 133 7.37 14.25 0.63
N GLU A 134 6.79 14.22 -0.57
CA GLU A 134 5.40 14.59 -0.82
C GLU A 134 4.46 13.36 -0.81
N PRO A 135 3.24 13.46 -0.25
CA PRO A 135 2.26 12.39 -0.27
C PRO A 135 1.98 11.85 -1.68
N TYR A 136 2.18 10.56 -1.88
CA TYR A 136 2.17 9.96 -3.22
C TYR A 136 0.85 9.23 -3.50
N TYR A 137 -0.05 9.92 -4.21
CA TYR A 137 -1.43 9.49 -4.49
C TYR A 137 -2.20 9.08 -3.23
N GLU A 138 -2.19 9.99 -2.26
CA GLU A 138 -2.90 9.89 -1.00
C GLU A 138 -3.89 11.03 -0.87
N ASN A 139 -5.08 10.76 -0.31
CA ASN A 139 -6.01 11.82 0.00
C ASN A 139 -5.53 12.51 1.30
N PRO A 140 -5.39 13.85 1.34
CA PRO A 140 -5.04 14.57 2.56
C PRO A 140 -5.87 14.17 3.79
N ALA A 141 -7.16 13.92 3.61
CA ALA A 141 -8.05 13.50 4.69
C ALA A 141 -7.68 12.14 5.33
N ASP A 142 -6.88 11.31 4.66
CA ASP A 142 -6.50 9.97 5.13
C ASP A 142 -5.25 9.98 6.02
N TYR A 143 -4.36 10.99 5.89
CA TYR A 143 -3.09 11.07 6.64
C TYR A 143 -2.92 12.36 7.46
N GLN A 144 -3.69 13.42 7.20
CA GLN A 144 -3.61 14.66 7.98
C GLN A 144 -3.93 14.39 9.46
N GLY A 145 -3.14 14.98 10.35
CA GLY A 145 -3.25 14.78 11.80
C GLY A 145 -2.55 13.55 12.36
N PHE A 146 -1.93 12.71 11.50
CA PHE A 146 -0.99 11.69 11.96
C PHE A 146 0.41 12.26 12.13
N VAL A 147 1.04 11.96 13.26
CA VAL A 147 2.46 12.23 13.50
C VAL A 147 3.27 11.08 12.89
N VAL A 148 4.33 11.40 12.16
CA VAL A 148 5.23 10.40 11.58
C VAL A 148 6.00 9.73 12.71
N MET A 149 5.87 8.40 12.81
CA MET A 149 6.57 7.58 13.79
C MET A 149 7.77 6.85 13.18
N TYR A 150 7.66 6.51 11.89
CA TYR A 150 8.69 5.79 11.16
C TYR A 150 8.56 6.03 9.65
N ALA A 151 9.69 6.18 8.97
CA ALA A 151 9.77 6.33 7.52
C ALA A 151 10.83 5.36 6.97
N TYR A 152 10.53 4.72 5.84
CA TYR A 152 11.45 3.76 5.22
C TYR A 152 11.44 3.84 3.68
N PRO A 153 12.61 3.77 3.00
CA PRO A 153 13.95 3.85 3.60
C PRO A 153 14.14 5.19 4.33
N PRO A 154 15.04 5.28 5.32
CA PRO A 154 15.35 6.56 5.96
C PRO A 154 15.84 7.55 4.91
N LYS A 155 15.54 8.85 5.08
CA LYS A 155 16.15 9.88 4.24
C LYS A 155 17.67 9.80 4.45
N HIS A 156 18.44 9.81 3.37
CA HIS A 156 19.88 10.03 3.48
C HIS A 156 20.07 11.46 3.99
N GLU A 157 20.51 11.60 5.24
CA GLU A 157 21.13 12.84 5.69
C GLU A 157 22.44 12.94 4.90
N GLY A 158 22.50 13.91 3.99
CA GLY A 158 23.68 14.19 3.17
C GLY A 158 24.80 14.81 3.98
#